data_AF-A0A9Q7R629-F1
#
_entry.id   AF-A0A9Q7R629-F1
#
_cell.length_a   1.000
_cell.length_b   1.000
_cell.length_c   1.000
_cell.angle_alpha   90.00
_cell.angle_beta   90.00
_cell.angle_gamma   90.00
#
_symmetry.space_group_name_H-M   'P 1'
#
loop_
_entity.id
_entity.type
_entity.pdbx_description
1 polymer ?
#
loop_
_entity_poly.entity_id
_entity_poly.type
_entity_poly.pdbx_seq_one_letter_code
_entity_poly.pdbx_strand_id
1 'polypeptide(L)'
;MAWIRYDFTDNGSSVLPARYYMAPNQYLQSPNKRFKLLFQPDGNLALYDGAQLAWVADQNTPFTNVSKGNKKDPMMVFMNYGFVLDDPLRGRIWSTTPSDPTMGSREDASLRAFTQLQDDGNIVTVDTIPHWYAPNGRVFTPAVGTAMIISGPAELVPGQLYSAGDHALVFQGDGNLVVYGPNWSVVWATYTQNKGGVRCVMQADGNLVIYAANNAVVWQSGTAGHPGATIRLQANGSFTIVTERPIWARFGYTPTIKPPRVFYPDHKWKTGSYTWDNVF
;
A
#
# COMPACT_ATOMS: atom_id res chain seq x y z
N MET A 1 8.25 9.99 -22.15
CA MET A 1 7.01 9.22 -22.42
C MET A 1 5.90 9.78 -21.54
N ALA A 2 4.73 10.08 -22.09
CA ALA A 2 3.57 10.44 -21.27
C ALA A 2 3.07 9.17 -20.57
N TRP A 3 3.04 9.17 -19.24
CA TRP A 3 2.60 8.03 -18.45
C TRP A 3 1.12 7.78 -18.67
N ILE A 4 0.76 6.56 -19.08
CA ILE A 4 -0.64 6.13 -19.15
C ILE A 4 -1.21 6.19 -17.73
N ARG A 5 -2.31 6.94 -17.58
CA ARG A 5 -3.11 7.01 -16.36
C ARG A 5 -4.46 6.34 -16.60
N TYR A 6 -5.05 5.79 -15.56
CA TYR A 6 -6.33 5.11 -15.59
C TYR A 6 -7.38 5.88 -14.79
N ASP A 7 -8.63 5.82 -15.25
CA ASP A 7 -9.76 6.43 -14.54
C ASP A 7 -9.93 5.77 -13.17
N PHE A 8 -10.04 6.57 -12.12
CA PHE A 8 -10.41 6.07 -10.80
C PHE A 8 -11.88 5.64 -10.79
N THR A 9 -12.12 4.33 -10.68
CA THR A 9 -13.48 3.76 -10.70
C THR A 9 -14.08 3.56 -9.30
N ASP A 10 -13.23 3.46 -8.27
CA ASP A 10 -13.64 3.09 -6.90
C ASP A 10 -13.96 4.32 -6.04
N ASN A 11 -14.89 5.16 -6.52
CA ASN A 11 -15.28 6.39 -5.84
C ASN A 11 -15.77 6.13 -4.40
N GLY A 12 -15.11 6.73 -3.39
CA GLY A 12 -15.36 6.45 -1.97
C GLY A 12 -14.47 5.38 -1.34
N SER A 13 -13.51 4.82 -2.08
CA SER A 13 -12.37 4.08 -1.51
C SER A 13 -11.54 4.98 -0.60
N SER A 14 -10.81 4.41 0.35
CA SER A 14 -9.83 5.14 1.16
C SER A 14 -8.51 5.36 0.43
N VAL A 15 -8.31 4.79 -0.77
CA VAL A 15 -7.03 4.76 -1.47
C VAL A 15 -7.15 5.26 -2.90
N LEU A 16 -6.24 6.12 -3.33
CA LEU A 16 -5.93 6.42 -4.73
C LEU A 16 -4.68 5.63 -5.15
N PRO A 17 -4.81 4.61 -6.03
CA PRO A 17 -3.69 3.77 -6.44
C PRO A 17 -2.70 4.48 -7.38
N ALA A 18 -1.50 3.91 -7.49
CA ALA A 18 -0.51 4.27 -8.51
C ALA A 18 -1.12 4.34 -9.91
N ARG A 19 -0.80 5.40 -10.67
CA ARG A 19 -1.28 5.66 -12.05
C ARG A 19 -2.78 5.88 -12.21
N TYR A 20 -3.57 5.95 -11.14
CA TYR A 20 -4.97 6.36 -11.23
C TYR A 20 -5.09 7.87 -11.06
N TYR A 21 -6.16 8.42 -11.63
CA TYR A 21 -6.53 9.82 -11.43
C TYR A 21 -8.00 9.95 -11.06
N MET A 22 -8.28 10.90 -10.17
CA MET A 22 -9.62 11.37 -9.85
C MET A 22 -9.99 12.56 -10.76
N ALA A 23 -11.16 12.47 -11.36
CA ALA A 23 -11.85 13.57 -12.03
C ALA A 23 -12.71 14.36 -11.00
N PRO A 24 -13.15 15.59 -11.35
CA PRO A 24 -14.02 16.36 -10.47
C PRO A 24 -15.27 15.59 -10.04
N ASN A 25 -15.71 15.84 -8.80
CA ASN A 25 -16.75 15.13 -8.04
C ASN A 25 -16.37 13.73 -7.54
N GLN A 26 -15.16 13.24 -7.82
CA GLN A 26 -14.66 12.02 -7.19
C GLN A 26 -13.98 12.32 -5.85
N TYR A 27 -13.99 11.33 -4.96
CA TYR A 27 -13.50 11.48 -3.61
C TYR A 27 -12.89 10.19 -3.05
N LEU A 28 -12.01 10.36 -2.08
CA LEU A 28 -11.62 9.31 -1.14
C LEU A 28 -12.42 9.46 0.16
N GLN A 29 -12.68 8.35 0.84
CA GLN A 29 -13.35 8.34 2.14
C GLN A 29 -12.59 7.47 3.15
N SER A 30 -12.41 7.97 4.37
CA SER A 30 -11.73 7.18 5.41
C SER A 30 -12.50 5.89 5.71
N PRO A 31 -11.83 4.81 6.14
CA PRO A 31 -12.48 3.55 6.51
C PRO A 31 -13.66 3.70 7.48
N ASN A 32 -13.53 4.52 8.52
CA ASN A 32 -14.57 4.86 9.50
C ASN A 32 -15.65 5.80 8.98
N LYS A 33 -15.56 6.22 7.71
CA LYS A 33 -16.51 7.06 6.99
C LYS A 33 -16.64 8.51 7.49
N ARG A 34 -15.82 8.91 8.47
CA ARG A 34 -15.82 10.25 9.05
C ARG A 34 -15.24 11.30 8.09
N PHE A 35 -14.11 11.00 7.46
CA PHE A 35 -13.38 11.94 6.63
C PHE A 35 -13.64 11.71 5.14
N LYS A 36 -13.73 12.79 4.37
CA LYS A 36 -13.92 12.75 2.91
C LYS A 36 -12.98 13.74 2.22
N LEU A 37 -12.10 13.24 1.36
CA LEU A 37 -11.24 14.06 0.49
C LEU A 37 -11.88 14.18 -0.88
N LEU A 38 -12.55 15.30 -1.14
CA LEU A 38 -13.32 15.57 -2.36
C LEU A 38 -12.53 16.43 -3.33
N PHE A 39 -12.45 15.99 -4.58
CA PHE A 39 -11.99 16.83 -5.68
C PHE A 39 -13.17 17.59 -6.29
N GLN A 40 -13.23 18.90 -6.08
CA GLN A 40 -14.38 19.73 -6.40
C GLN A 40 -14.32 20.27 -7.86
N PRO A 41 -15.48 20.56 -8.48
CA PRO A 41 -15.55 21.15 -9.84
C PRO A 41 -14.89 22.52 -9.98
N ASP A 42 -14.61 23.23 -8.89
CA ASP A 42 -13.95 24.53 -8.87
C ASP A 42 -12.41 24.42 -8.79
N GLY A 43 -11.87 23.20 -8.89
CA GLY A 43 -10.44 22.91 -8.84
C GLY A 43 -9.85 22.80 -7.43
N ASN A 44 -10.68 22.89 -6.38
CA ASN A 44 -10.23 22.66 -5.01
C ASN A 44 -10.19 21.17 -4.68
N LEU A 45 -9.14 20.75 -3.98
CA LEU A 45 -9.08 19.46 -3.32
C LEU A 45 -9.28 19.69 -1.83
N ALA A 46 -10.45 19.29 -1.33
CA ALA A 46 -10.95 19.67 -0.02
C ALA A 46 -11.18 18.43 0.87
N LEU A 47 -10.70 18.48 2.11
CA LEU A 47 -10.97 17.48 3.12
C LEU A 47 -12.10 17.94 4.03
N TYR A 48 -13.07 17.07 4.25
CA TYR A 48 -14.19 17.28 5.16
C TYR A 48 -14.09 16.33 6.37
N ASP A 49 -14.36 16.85 7.56
CA ASP A 49 -14.66 16.08 8.77
C ASP A 49 -16.18 16.13 9.00
N GLY A 50 -16.88 15.04 8.65
CA GLY A 50 -18.33 15.06 8.52
C GLY A 50 -18.79 16.09 7.48
N ALA A 51 -19.50 17.12 7.92
CA ALA A 51 -19.96 18.22 7.06
C ALA A 51 -19.04 19.45 7.06
N GLN A 52 -18.03 19.48 7.95
CA GLN A 52 -17.18 20.66 8.14
C GLN A 52 -15.96 20.60 7.22
N LEU A 53 -15.65 21.72 6.58
CA LEU A 53 -14.41 21.85 5.82
C LEU A 53 -13.22 21.87 6.79
N ALA A 54 -12.34 20.88 6.69
CA ALA A 54 -11.20 20.71 7.57
C ALA A 54 -9.87 21.17 6.94
N TRP A 55 -9.74 21.06 5.62
CA TRP A 55 -8.51 21.44 4.90
C TRP A 55 -8.74 21.60 3.40
N VAL A 56 -7.89 22.40 2.73
CA VAL A 56 -7.84 22.54 1.27
C VAL A 56 -6.39 22.50 0.80
N ALA A 57 -6.15 21.86 -0.36
CA ALA A 57 -4.83 21.83 -1.00
C ALA A 57 -4.37 23.22 -1.47
N ASP A 58 -3.45 23.79 -0.70
CA ASP A 58 -2.84 25.09 -0.96
C ASP A 58 -1.35 25.12 -0.61
N GLN A 59 -0.73 26.28 -0.84
CA GLN A 59 0.68 26.54 -0.56
C GLN A 59 1.05 26.52 0.94
N ASN A 60 0.07 26.54 1.84
CA ASN A 60 0.30 26.53 3.28
C ASN A 60 0.45 25.11 3.82
N THR A 61 0.12 24.10 3.02
CA THR A 61 0.33 22.70 3.39
C THR A 61 1.83 22.40 3.40
N PRO A 62 2.42 21.96 4.54
CA PRO A 62 3.85 21.66 4.62
C PRO A 62 4.28 20.60 3.60
N PHE A 63 5.53 20.70 3.14
CA PHE A 63 6.13 19.76 2.19
C PHE A 63 5.29 19.62 0.91
N THR A 64 4.87 20.76 0.37
CA THR A 64 4.18 20.85 -0.92
C THR A 64 4.81 21.94 -1.77
N ASN A 65 4.48 21.93 -3.05
CA ASN A 65 4.89 22.94 -3.99
C ASN A 65 3.69 23.36 -4.85
N VAL A 66 3.63 24.65 -5.17
CA VAL A 66 2.70 25.21 -6.16
C VAL A 66 3.52 25.78 -7.31
N SER A 67 3.35 25.20 -8.49
CA SER A 67 4.04 25.62 -9.70
C SER A 67 3.05 26.03 -10.79
N LYS A 68 3.57 26.62 -11.87
CA LYS A 68 2.77 27.00 -13.02
C LYS A 68 2.27 25.75 -13.75
N GLY A 69 0.95 25.62 -13.85
CA GLY A 69 0.27 24.60 -14.66
C GLY A 69 -0.10 25.12 -16.05
N ASN A 70 -0.47 24.20 -16.94
CA ASN A 70 -0.94 24.53 -18.28
C ASN A 70 -2.47 24.55 -18.29
N LYS A 71 -3.06 25.66 -18.73
CA LYS A 71 -4.53 25.83 -18.78
C LYS A 71 -5.25 24.92 -19.77
N LYS A 72 -4.50 24.22 -20.63
CA LYS A 72 -5.03 23.23 -21.58
C LYS A 72 -5.00 21.81 -21.04
N ASP A 73 -4.31 21.58 -19.93
CA ASP A 73 -4.25 20.25 -19.32
C ASP A 73 -5.59 19.93 -18.64
N PRO A 74 -5.98 18.65 -18.57
CA PRO A 74 -7.21 18.24 -17.90
C PRO A 74 -7.15 18.51 -16.39
N MET A 75 -8.28 18.90 -15.80
CA MET A 75 -8.41 19.08 -14.35
C MET A 75 -8.47 17.72 -13.66
N MET A 76 -7.44 17.36 -12.89
CA MET A 76 -7.30 16.04 -12.28
C MET A 76 -6.46 16.03 -11.01
N VAL A 77 -6.73 15.05 -10.16
CA VAL A 77 -5.86 14.66 -9.05
C VAL A 77 -5.28 13.28 -9.33
N PHE A 78 -3.96 13.11 -9.30
CA PHE A 78 -3.33 11.85 -9.72
C PHE A 78 -2.06 11.51 -8.93
N MET A 79 -1.64 10.25 -9.08
CA MET A 79 -0.38 9.76 -8.55
C MET A 79 0.74 9.87 -9.60
N ASN A 80 1.88 10.45 -9.20
CA ASN A 80 3.13 10.44 -9.95
C ASN A 80 4.31 10.34 -8.96
N TYR A 81 4.36 9.19 -8.26
CA TYR A 81 5.09 8.97 -7.01
C TYR A 81 4.59 9.85 -5.84
N GLY A 82 4.51 11.16 -6.03
CA GLY A 82 3.76 12.06 -5.16
C GLY A 82 2.29 12.18 -5.55
N PHE A 83 1.53 12.86 -4.71
CA PHE A 83 0.14 13.22 -4.93
C PHE A 83 0.06 14.61 -5.57
N VAL A 84 -0.64 14.71 -6.70
CA VAL A 84 -0.60 15.90 -7.58
C VAL A 84 -2.03 16.33 -7.92
N LEU A 85 -2.29 17.63 -7.86
CA LEU A 85 -3.48 18.31 -8.34
C LEU A 85 -3.09 19.21 -9.51
N ASP A 86 -3.72 18.99 -10.67
CA ASP A 86 -3.67 19.89 -11.82
C ASP A 86 -4.96 20.74 -11.85
N ASP A 87 -4.81 22.05 -11.66
CA ASP A 87 -5.88 23.04 -11.63
C ASP A 87 -5.71 24.01 -12.81
N PRO A 88 -6.23 23.66 -14.00
CA PRO A 88 -6.12 24.49 -15.19
C PRO A 88 -6.95 25.78 -15.09
N LEU A 89 -7.94 25.85 -14.20
CA LEU A 89 -8.75 27.07 -13.99
C LEU A 89 -7.87 28.20 -13.45
N ARG A 90 -6.97 27.88 -12.53
CA ARG A 90 -5.97 28.83 -11.99
C ARG A 90 -4.63 28.75 -12.69
N GLY A 91 -4.42 27.76 -13.56
CA GLY A 91 -3.13 27.51 -14.22
C GLY A 91 -2.04 27.16 -13.20
N ARG A 92 -2.39 26.33 -12.20
CA ARG A 92 -1.47 25.89 -11.15
C ARG A 92 -1.41 24.36 -11.09
N ILE A 93 -0.24 23.86 -10.70
CA ILE A 93 -0.07 22.49 -10.23
C ILE A 93 0.27 22.57 -8.75
N TRP A 94 -0.54 21.94 -7.91
CA TRP A 94 -0.18 21.68 -6.52
C TRP A 94 0.35 20.25 -6.41
N SER A 95 1.45 20.05 -5.70
CA SER A 95 2.06 18.72 -5.58
C SER A 95 2.74 18.53 -4.23
N THR A 96 2.67 17.32 -3.70
CA THR A 96 3.45 16.92 -2.53
C THR A 96 4.93 16.84 -2.86
N THR A 97 5.81 17.11 -1.89
CA THR A 97 7.26 16.85 -1.98
C THR A 97 7.62 15.61 -1.16
N PRO A 98 7.40 14.39 -1.69
CA PRO A 98 7.67 13.16 -0.95
C PRO A 98 9.18 12.89 -0.82
N SER A 99 9.54 12.13 0.21
CA SER A 99 10.88 11.55 0.41
C SER A 99 11.36 10.80 -0.83
N ASP A 100 12.67 10.76 -1.05
CA ASP A 100 13.24 10.03 -2.16
C ASP A 100 13.03 8.50 -2.03
N PRO A 101 12.84 7.79 -3.16
CA PRO A 101 12.75 6.34 -3.18
C PRO A 101 14.01 5.71 -2.59
N THR A 102 13.83 4.68 -1.77
CA THR A 102 14.94 3.86 -1.26
C THR A 102 15.26 2.66 -2.16
N MET A 103 14.48 2.47 -3.23
CA MET A 103 14.66 1.38 -4.18
C MET A 103 14.26 1.83 -5.60
N GLY A 104 15.16 1.62 -6.57
CA GLY A 104 14.91 1.98 -7.96
C GLY A 104 14.79 3.49 -8.19
N SER A 105 14.43 3.86 -9.42
CA SER A 105 14.18 5.25 -9.79
C SER A 105 12.83 5.75 -9.24
N ARG A 106 12.60 7.07 -9.28
CA ARG A 106 11.28 7.66 -8.98
C ARG A 106 10.19 7.17 -9.93
N GLU A 107 10.58 6.85 -11.16
CA GLU A 107 9.70 6.24 -12.16
C GLU A 107 9.27 4.83 -11.74
N ASP A 108 10.21 3.99 -11.32
CA ASP A 108 9.91 2.65 -10.78
C ASP A 108 9.05 2.75 -9.51
N ALA A 109 9.32 3.74 -8.66
CA ALA A 109 8.59 3.97 -7.43
C ALA A 109 7.17 4.47 -7.66
N SER A 110 6.94 5.21 -8.75
CA SER A 110 5.61 5.69 -9.13
C SER A 110 4.61 4.56 -9.41
N LEU A 111 5.09 3.34 -9.70
CA LEU A 111 4.28 2.15 -9.93
C LEU A 111 3.69 1.53 -8.67
N ARG A 112 4.28 1.86 -7.52
CA ARG A 112 4.05 1.19 -6.24
C ARG A 112 3.75 2.17 -5.10
N ALA A 113 3.80 3.46 -5.40
CA ALA A 113 3.35 4.51 -4.51
C ALA A 113 1.85 4.78 -4.67
N PHE A 114 1.13 4.89 -3.56
CA PHE A 114 -0.29 5.23 -3.53
C PHE A 114 -0.58 6.25 -2.42
N THR A 115 -1.73 6.93 -2.50
CA THR A 115 -2.18 7.85 -1.46
C THR A 115 -3.41 7.28 -0.77
N GLN A 116 -3.48 7.40 0.54
CA GLN A 116 -4.62 6.94 1.33
C GLN A 116 -5.12 8.02 2.30
N LEU A 117 -6.43 8.02 2.51
CA LEU A 117 -7.13 8.80 3.53
C LEU A 117 -7.40 7.91 4.74
N GLN A 118 -6.94 8.34 5.90
CA GLN A 118 -6.98 7.58 7.14
C GLN A 118 -8.08 8.06 8.10
N ASP A 119 -8.34 7.25 9.12
CA ASP A 119 -9.41 7.45 10.11
C ASP A 119 -9.16 8.61 11.08
N ASP A 120 -7.94 9.12 11.12
CA ASP A 120 -7.51 10.32 11.83
C ASP A 120 -7.60 11.60 10.96
N GLY A 121 -8.01 11.46 9.69
CA GLY A 121 -8.07 12.57 8.73
C GLY A 121 -6.73 12.92 8.09
N ASN A 122 -5.70 12.09 8.28
CA ASN A 122 -4.44 12.25 7.56
C ASN A 122 -4.57 11.76 6.12
N ILE A 123 -3.80 12.41 5.24
CA ILE A 123 -3.62 12.00 3.85
C ILE A 123 -2.17 11.56 3.76
N VAL A 124 -1.94 10.27 3.52
CA VAL A 124 -0.61 9.67 3.57
C VAL A 124 -0.28 9.06 2.21
N THR A 125 0.87 9.45 1.65
CA THR A 125 1.44 8.80 0.47
C THR A 125 2.45 7.76 0.92
N VAL A 126 2.36 6.55 0.37
CA VAL A 126 3.08 5.36 0.81
C VAL A 126 3.77 4.72 -0.38
N ASP A 127 5.08 4.46 -0.29
CA ASP A 127 5.83 3.60 -1.22
C ASP A 127 5.84 2.16 -0.67
N THR A 128 5.27 1.22 -1.42
CA THR A 128 5.35 -0.21 -1.07
C THR A 128 6.60 -0.81 -1.70
N ILE A 129 7.57 -1.16 -0.88
CA ILE A 129 8.88 -1.68 -1.28
C ILE A 129 8.88 -3.21 -1.19
N PRO A 130 8.89 -3.91 -2.33
CA PRO A 130 8.97 -5.35 -2.39
C PRO A 130 10.39 -5.87 -2.19
N HIS A 131 10.53 -6.88 -1.34
CA HIS A 131 11.78 -7.59 -1.05
C HIS A 131 11.85 -8.95 -1.71
N TRP A 132 10.68 -9.57 -1.94
CA TRP A 132 10.59 -10.86 -2.60
C TRP A 132 9.23 -11.02 -3.28
N TYR A 133 9.24 -11.79 -4.38
CA TYR A 133 8.06 -12.18 -5.13
C TYR A 133 8.13 -13.69 -5.40
N ALA A 134 6.97 -14.33 -5.41
CA ALA A 134 6.86 -15.67 -5.98
C ALA A 134 7.38 -15.67 -7.44
N PRO A 135 8.35 -16.52 -7.81
CA PRO A 135 8.77 -16.71 -9.20
C PRO A 135 7.59 -17.01 -10.13
N ASN A 136 7.60 -16.43 -11.33
CA ASN A 136 6.47 -16.44 -12.30
C ASN A 136 5.16 -15.85 -11.75
N GLY A 137 5.24 -15.05 -10.68
CA GLY A 137 4.11 -14.44 -10.01
C GLY A 137 3.40 -13.39 -10.87
N ARG A 138 2.13 -13.17 -10.56
CA ARG A 138 1.31 -12.12 -11.18
C ARG A 138 1.80 -10.73 -10.76
N VAL A 139 1.55 -9.73 -11.61
CA VAL A 139 1.93 -8.34 -11.38
C VAL A 139 1.43 -7.85 -10.02
N PHE A 140 2.35 -7.31 -9.22
CA PHE A 140 2.07 -6.69 -7.94
C PHE A 140 1.48 -5.29 -8.14
N THR A 141 0.37 -4.99 -7.48
CA THR A 141 -0.37 -3.71 -7.61
C THR A 141 -0.81 -3.18 -6.24
N PRO A 142 0.06 -2.48 -5.48
CA PRO A 142 -0.04 -2.28 -4.02
C PRO A 142 -1.26 -1.51 -3.47
N ALA A 143 -2.24 -1.16 -4.30
CA ALA A 143 -3.45 -0.47 -3.90
C ALA A 143 -4.69 -0.87 -4.71
N VAL A 144 -4.59 -1.89 -5.55
CA VAL A 144 -5.69 -2.35 -6.40
C VAL A 144 -6.21 -3.68 -5.88
N GLY A 145 -7.51 -3.72 -5.58
CA GLY A 145 -8.22 -4.93 -5.15
C GLY A 145 -7.94 -5.34 -3.70
N THR A 146 -8.62 -6.41 -3.28
CA THR A 146 -8.45 -6.99 -1.94
C THR A 146 -7.06 -7.61 -1.79
N ALA A 147 -6.43 -7.41 -0.63
CA ALA A 147 -5.25 -8.15 -0.22
C ALA A 147 -5.44 -8.75 1.18
N MET A 148 -4.82 -9.89 1.41
CA MET A 148 -4.56 -10.49 2.70
C MET A 148 -3.14 -10.10 3.12
N ILE A 149 -2.97 -9.68 4.37
CA ILE A 149 -1.70 -9.22 4.92
C ILE A 149 -1.42 -9.98 6.21
N ILE A 150 -0.22 -10.54 6.36
CA ILE A 150 0.28 -11.12 7.61
C ILE A 150 1.52 -10.35 8.04
N SER A 151 1.44 -9.71 9.22
CA SER A 151 2.55 -8.98 9.82
C SER A 151 3.37 -9.89 10.72
N GLY A 152 4.70 -9.81 10.61
CA GLY A 152 5.61 -10.52 11.51
C GLY A 152 5.77 -9.83 12.88
N PRO A 153 6.09 -10.57 13.96
CA PRO A 153 6.27 -12.02 13.99
C PRO A 153 4.92 -12.76 14.00
N ALA A 154 4.71 -13.67 13.06
CA ALA A 154 3.50 -14.48 12.98
C ALA A 154 3.79 -15.86 12.40
N GLU A 155 3.19 -16.89 13.00
CA GLU A 155 3.24 -18.26 12.49
C GLU A 155 1.99 -18.54 11.65
N LEU A 156 2.19 -19.15 10.49
CA LEU A 156 1.09 -19.60 9.65
C LEU A 156 0.61 -20.95 10.20
N VAL A 157 -0.66 -21.00 10.57
CA VAL A 157 -1.27 -22.20 11.14
C VAL A 157 -1.41 -23.26 10.03
N PRO A 158 -0.90 -24.49 10.25
CA PRO A 158 -1.06 -25.57 9.29
C PRO A 158 -2.53 -25.81 8.91
N GLY A 159 -2.81 -25.87 7.61
CA GLY A 159 -4.15 -26.07 7.04
C GLY A 159 -5.05 -24.83 7.02
N GLN A 160 -4.66 -23.71 7.65
CA GLN A 160 -5.45 -22.48 7.61
C GLN A 160 -5.39 -21.82 6.23
N LEU A 161 -6.55 -21.43 5.71
CA LEU A 161 -6.67 -20.65 4.48
C LEU A 161 -6.54 -19.16 4.79
N TYR A 162 -5.50 -18.53 4.24
CA TYR A 162 -5.33 -17.08 4.27
C TYR A 162 -5.71 -16.50 2.90
N SER A 163 -6.94 -16.00 2.76
CA SER A 163 -7.55 -15.74 1.44
C SER A 163 -7.62 -14.26 1.05
N ALA A 164 -7.44 -14.00 -0.25
CA ALA A 164 -7.71 -12.72 -0.90
C ALA A 164 -8.44 -12.98 -2.23
N GLY A 165 -9.70 -12.55 -2.34
CA GLY A 165 -10.54 -12.94 -3.48
C GLY A 165 -10.62 -14.47 -3.61
N ASP A 166 -10.44 -14.97 -4.84
CA ASP A 166 -10.44 -16.41 -5.16
C ASP A 166 -9.05 -17.08 -4.98
N HIS A 167 -8.13 -16.40 -4.30
CA HIS A 167 -6.79 -16.93 -4.02
C HIS A 167 -6.60 -17.18 -2.53
N ALA A 168 -5.78 -18.17 -2.18
CA ALA A 168 -5.46 -18.51 -0.80
C ALA A 168 -3.99 -18.90 -0.65
N LEU A 169 -3.36 -18.46 0.44
CA LEU A 169 -2.08 -18.95 0.92
C LEU A 169 -2.33 -20.00 2.01
N VAL A 170 -1.64 -21.14 1.91
CA VAL A 170 -1.83 -22.27 2.84
C VAL A 170 -0.48 -22.89 3.16
N PHE A 171 -0.13 -22.95 4.45
CA PHE A 171 0.91 -23.87 4.91
C PHE A 171 0.25 -25.23 5.17
N GLN A 172 0.59 -26.23 4.38
CA GLN A 172 -0.09 -27.52 4.33
C GLN A 172 0.46 -28.50 5.37
N GLY A 173 -0.34 -29.52 5.70
CA GLY A 173 0.06 -30.56 6.66
C GLY A 173 1.23 -31.44 6.20
N ASP A 174 1.55 -31.44 4.91
CA ASP A 174 2.72 -32.11 4.35
C ASP A 174 4.01 -31.25 4.42
N GLY A 175 3.93 -30.04 4.95
CA GLY A 175 5.05 -29.10 5.09
C GLY A 175 5.29 -28.21 3.87
N ASN A 176 4.39 -28.18 2.89
CA ASN A 176 4.45 -27.28 1.75
C ASN A 176 3.77 -25.93 2.04
N LEU A 177 4.31 -24.82 1.53
CA LEU A 177 3.60 -23.53 1.52
C LEU A 177 3.15 -23.25 0.09
N VAL A 178 1.84 -23.10 -0.10
CA VAL A 178 1.22 -23.06 -1.42
C VAL A 178 0.29 -21.85 -1.56
N VAL A 179 0.38 -21.19 -2.70
CA VAL A 179 -0.63 -20.22 -3.17
C VAL A 179 -1.53 -20.94 -4.16
N TYR A 180 -2.81 -20.99 -3.82
CA TYR A 180 -3.89 -21.47 -4.67
C TYR A 180 -4.61 -20.31 -5.34
N GLY A 181 -5.05 -20.52 -6.57
CA GLY A 181 -6.01 -19.67 -7.28
C GLY A 181 -7.36 -20.35 -7.46
N PRO A 182 -8.19 -19.84 -8.38
CA PRO A 182 -9.50 -20.42 -8.68
C PRO A 182 -9.42 -21.92 -8.97
N ASN A 183 -10.46 -22.65 -8.56
CA ASN A 183 -10.56 -24.10 -8.70
C ASN A 183 -9.38 -24.89 -8.11
N TRP A 184 -8.74 -24.36 -7.06
CA TRP A 184 -7.58 -24.98 -6.39
C TRP A 184 -6.37 -25.19 -7.32
N SER A 185 -6.27 -24.38 -8.37
CA SER A 185 -5.07 -24.35 -9.21
C SER A 185 -3.87 -23.86 -8.41
N VAL A 186 -2.73 -24.54 -8.52
CA VAL A 186 -1.49 -24.11 -7.87
C VAL A 186 -0.89 -22.95 -8.66
N VAL A 187 -0.85 -21.77 -8.04
CA VAL A 187 -0.21 -20.58 -8.59
C VAL A 187 1.29 -20.60 -8.27
N TRP A 188 1.65 -20.97 -7.05
CA TRP A 188 3.02 -21.08 -6.59
C TRP A 188 3.15 -22.03 -5.40
N ALA A 189 4.31 -22.66 -5.22
CA ALA A 189 4.61 -23.47 -4.05
C ALA A 189 6.10 -23.40 -3.68
N THR A 190 6.44 -23.63 -2.41
CA THR A 190 7.83 -23.80 -1.95
C THR A 190 8.44 -25.15 -2.36
N TYR A 191 7.59 -26.11 -2.73
CA TYR A 191 7.98 -27.50 -3.00
C TYR A 191 8.69 -28.16 -1.81
N THR A 192 8.19 -27.91 -0.60
CA THR A 192 8.74 -28.45 0.65
C THR A 192 7.94 -29.61 1.22
N GLN A 193 6.97 -30.13 0.47
CA GLN A 193 6.18 -31.30 0.84
C GLN A 193 7.08 -32.48 1.20
N ASN A 194 6.81 -33.12 2.33
CA ASN A 194 7.54 -34.28 2.87
C ASN A 194 9.04 -34.05 3.09
N LYS A 195 9.51 -32.79 3.13
CA LYS A 195 10.91 -32.44 3.46
C LYS A 195 11.11 -32.12 4.95
N GLY A 196 10.14 -32.49 5.79
CA GLY A 196 10.18 -32.31 7.24
C GLY A 196 9.82 -30.91 7.73
N GLY A 197 9.27 -30.04 6.88
CA GLY A 197 8.78 -28.72 7.29
C GLY A 197 7.57 -28.85 8.21
N VAL A 198 7.67 -28.34 9.44
CA VAL A 198 6.60 -28.41 10.45
C VAL A 198 6.14 -27.04 10.94
N ARG A 199 6.88 -25.98 10.62
CA ARG A 199 6.64 -24.64 11.13
C ARG A 199 6.93 -23.59 10.07
N CYS A 200 5.97 -22.75 9.72
CA CYS A 200 6.13 -21.66 8.76
C CYS A 200 5.89 -20.32 9.46
N VAL A 201 6.88 -19.42 9.44
CA VAL A 201 6.86 -18.19 10.23
C VAL A 201 7.29 -17.00 9.39
N MET A 202 6.49 -15.94 9.43
CA MET A 202 6.92 -14.59 9.04
C MET A 202 7.62 -13.98 10.25
N GLN A 203 8.95 -13.88 10.21
CA GLN A 203 9.78 -13.49 11.35
C GLN A 203 9.82 -11.97 11.54
N ALA A 204 10.23 -11.54 12.74
CA ALA A 204 10.32 -10.12 13.08
C ALA A 204 11.40 -9.36 12.29
N ASP A 205 12.42 -10.08 11.80
CA ASP A 205 13.50 -9.55 10.95
C ASP A 205 13.08 -9.40 9.48
N GLY A 206 11.84 -9.77 9.14
CA GLY A 206 11.27 -9.67 7.81
C GLY A 206 11.39 -10.94 6.97
N ASN A 207 11.99 -12.02 7.46
CA ASN A 207 12.15 -13.25 6.69
C ASN A 207 10.96 -14.21 6.84
N LEU A 208 10.43 -14.73 5.74
CA LEU A 208 9.51 -15.88 5.75
C LEU A 208 10.32 -17.18 5.70
N VAL A 209 10.15 -18.03 6.72
CA VAL A 209 10.96 -19.25 6.89
C VAL A 209 10.10 -20.46 7.20
N ILE A 210 10.44 -21.60 6.59
CA ILE A 210 9.92 -22.93 6.94
C ILE A 210 11.01 -23.69 7.70
N TYR A 211 10.69 -24.16 8.89
CA TYR A 211 11.57 -24.91 9.76
C TYR A 211 11.14 -26.37 9.89
N ALA A 212 12.12 -27.25 10.03
CA ALA A 212 11.93 -28.62 10.50
C ALA A 212 11.83 -28.69 12.02
N ALA A 213 11.42 -29.85 12.56
CA ALA A 213 11.20 -30.05 14.00
C ALA A 213 12.45 -29.81 14.86
N ASN A 214 13.65 -29.98 14.29
CA ASN A 214 14.94 -29.69 14.93
C ASN A 214 15.41 -28.23 14.71
N ASN A 215 14.53 -27.34 14.25
CA ASN A 215 14.81 -25.96 13.86
C ASN A 215 15.79 -25.78 12.68
N ALA A 216 16.05 -26.83 11.89
CA ALA A 216 16.76 -26.67 10.63
C ALA A 216 15.89 -25.89 9.63
N VAL A 217 16.49 -24.96 8.88
CA VAL A 217 15.80 -24.22 7.81
C VAL A 217 15.57 -25.17 6.63
N VAL A 218 14.30 -25.39 6.27
CA VAL A 218 13.90 -26.17 5.09
C VAL A 218 13.80 -25.26 3.87
N TRP A 219 13.28 -24.05 4.06
CA TRP A 219 13.18 -23.02 3.02
C TRP A 219 13.13 -21.63 3.67
N GLN A 220 13.63 -20.62 2.95
CA GLN A 220 13.46 -19.22 3.34
C GLN A 220 13.35 -18.32 2.13
N SER A 221 12.69 -17.18 2.31
CA SER A 221 12.53 -16.15 1.27
C SER A 221 13.78 -15.33 1.00
N GLY A 222 14.75 -15.33 1.93
CA GLY A 222 15.99 -14.54 1.81
C GLY A 222 15.79 -13.04 2.07
N THR A 223 14.77 -12.67 2.83
CA THR A 223 14.39 -11.26 3.07
C THR A 223 14.73 -10.77 4.49
N ALA A 224 15.58 -11.50 5.22
CA ALA A 224 16.08 -11.08 6.51
C ALA A 224 16.75 -9.69 6.45
N GLY A 225 16.63 -8.91 7.53
CA GLY A 225 17.15 -7.55 7.61
C GLY A 225 16.16 -6.46 7.22
N HIS A 226 14.90 -6.82 6.93
CA HIS A 226 13.81 -5.91 6.60
C HIS A 226 12.73 -5.96 7.69
N PRO A 227 13.04 -5.50 8.92
CA PRO A 227 12.11 -5.60 10.02
C PRO A 227 10.84 -4.84 9.68
N GLY A 228 9.71 -5.55 9.68
CA GLY A 228 8.39 -4.97 9.40
C GLY A 228 7.90 -5.25 8.00
N ALA A 229 8.67 -6.04 7.26
CA ALA A 229 8.13 -6.70 6.10
C ALA A 229 6.91 -7.54 6.49
N THR A 230 5.94 -7.57 5.59
CA THR A 230 4.71 -8.32 5.73
C THR A 230 4.57 -9.26 4.53
N ILE A 231 3.89 -10.38 4.76
CA ILE A 231 3.36 -11.18 3.66
C ILE A 231 2.16 -10.44 3.08
N ARG A 232 2.08 -10.38 1.76
CA ARG A 232 0.92 -9.86 1.04
C ARG A 232 0.48 -10.83 -0.05
N LEU A 233 -0.78 -11.27 0.02
CA LEU A 233 -1.46 -12.00 -1.06
C LEU A 233 -2.55 -11.10 -1.63
N GLN A 234 -2.50 -10.82 -2.93
CA GLN A 234 -3.52 -10.03 -3.62
C GLN A 234 -4.56 -10.93 -4.29
N ALA A 235 -5.76 -10.39 -4.52
CA ALA A 235 -6.86 -11.09 -5.18
C ALA A 235 -6.57 -11.54 -6.63
N ASN A 236 -5.48 -11.04 -7.23
CA ASN A 236 -4.98 -11.50 -8.52
C ASN A 236 -3.96 -12.65 -8.41
N GLY A 237 -3.64 -13.13 -7.20
CA GLY A 237 -2.67 -14.19 -6.96
C GLY A 237 -1.22 -13.72 -6.80
N SER A 238 -0.95 -12.42 -6.80
CA SER A 238 0.38 -11.90 -6.47
C SER A 238 0.71 -12.19 -5.00
N PHE A 239 1.81 -12.90 -4.77
CA PHE A 239 2.32 -13.25 -3.44
C PHE A 239 3.69 -12.63 -3.25
N THR A 240 3.79 -11.69 -2.30
CA THR A 240 4.95 -10.84 -2.10
C THR A 240 5.29 -10.67 -0.63
N ILE A 241 6.57 -10.37 -0.37
CA ILE A 241 7.04 -9.87 0.91
C ILE A 241 7.43 -8.42 0.71
N VAL A 242 6.77 -7.52 1.43
CA VAL A 242 6.90 -6.07 1.22
C VAL A 242 7.06 -5.32 2.53
N THR A 243 7.83 -4.25 2.52
CA THR A 243 7.76 -3.18 3.54
C THR A 243 7.03 -1.99 2.96
N GLU A 244 6.32 -1.27 3.80
CA GLU A 244 5.40 -0.24 3.36
C GLU A 244 5.85 1.06 4.05
N ARG A 245 6.34 2.03 3.28
CA ARG A 245 7.05 3.24 3.79
C ARG A 245 6.25 4.50 3.47
N PRO A 246 5.75 5.25 4.47
CA PRO A 246 5.23 6.59 4.25
C PRO A 246 6.33 7.50 3.69
N ILE A 247 6.00 8.18 2.60
CA ILE A 247 6.90 9.10 1.90
C ILE A 247 6.40 10.54 1.91
N TRP A 248 5.17 10.79 2.35
CA TRP A 248 4.61 12.11 2.63
C TRP A 248 3.36 11.96 3.49
N ALA A 249 3.06 12.95 4.34
CA ALA A 249 1.75 13.09 4.96
C ALA A 249 1.36 14.55 5.15
N ARG A 250 0.05 14.83 5.20
CA ARG A 250 -0.48 16.18 5.39
C ARG A 250 -0.06 16.79 6.72
N PHE A 251 0.02 15.97 7.76
CA PHE A 251 0.54 16.34 9.08
C PHE A 251 1.37 15.21 9.69
N GLY A 252 2.21 15.53 10.67
CA GLY A 252 3.07 14.58 11.39
C GLY A 252 4.28 14.06 10.61
N TYR A 253 4.33 14.27 9.29
CA TYR A 253 5.46 13.88 8.45
C TYR A 253 6.57 14.92 8.47
N THR A 254 7.81 14.43 8.56
CA THR A 254 9.00 15.19 8.15
C THR A 254 9.86 14.30 7.25
N PRO A 255 10.54 14.85 6.24
CA PRO A 255 11.37 14.09 5.31
C PRO A 255 12.63 13.47 5.96
N THR A 256 12.87 13.73 7.24
CA THR A 256 14.06 13.30 7.98
C THR A 256 13.82 12.14 8.95
N ILE A 257 12.59 11.62 9.11
CA ILE A 257 12.28 10.62 10.14
C ILE A 257 12.02 9.21 9.56
N LYS A 258 12.64 8.20 10.19
CA LYS A 258 12.28 6.77 10.05
C LYS A 258 10.90 6.54 10.69
N PRO A 259 9.90 6.03 9.96
CA PRO A 259 8.59 5.74 10.54
C PRO A 259 8.64 4.73 11.69
N PRO A 260 8.10 5.03 12.88
CA PRO A 260 7.79 4.00 13.86
C PRO A 260 6.60 3.16 13.35
N ARG A 261 6.59 1.87 13.68
CA ARG A 261 5.44 1.00 13.37
C ARG A 261 4.29 1.31 14.33
N VAL A 262 3.10 1.53 13.80
CA VAL A 262 1.87 1.60 14.59
C VAL A 262 1.06 0.32 14.37
N PHE A 263 0.51 -0.23 15.45
CA PHE A 263 -0.37 -1.40 15.46
C PHE A 263 -1.75 -1.00 15.97
N TYR A 264 -2.80 -1.38 15.25
CA TYR A 264 -4.19 -1.17 15.67
C TYR A 264 -4.76 -2.46 16.28
N PRO A 265 -5.34 -2.43 17.48
CA PRO A 265 -5.83 -3.63 18.17
C PRO A 265 -6.99 -4.37 17.50
N ASP A 266 -7.72 -3.74 16.57
CA ASP A 266 -9.05 -4.20 16.16
C ASP A 266 -9.13 -5.00 14.85
N HIS A 267 -8.01 -5.27 14.14
CA HIS A 267 -7.83 -6.30 13.08
C HIS A 267 -8.94 -6.50 12.04
N LYS A 268 -9.86 -5.56 11.89
CA LYS A 268 -11.02 -5.71 11.01
C LYS A 268 -10.95 -4.86 9.75
N TRP A 269 -9.78 -4.45 9.27
CA TRP A 269 -9.70 -3.80 7.95
C TRP A 269 -8.47 -4.16 7.12
N LYS A 270 -8.73 -4.28 5.81
CA LYS A 270 -7.79 -4.38 4.70
C LYS A 270 -7.16 -2.98 4.48
N THR A 271 -5.85 -2.92 4.29
CA THR A 271 -4.96 -1.73 4.10
C THR A 271 -4.44 -1.04 5.37
N GLY A 272 -3.10 -0.90 5.42
CA GLY A 272 -2.31 -0.40 6.56
C GLY A 272 -2.45 1.10 6.77
N SER A 273 -2.93 1.49 7.94
CA SER A 273 -3.03 2.88 8.39
C SER A 273 -1.74 3.30 9.13
N TYR A 274 -1.29 4.54 8.93
CA TYR A 274 -0.06 5.11 9.51
C TYR A 274 -0.39 6.40 10.27
N THR A 275 -0.60 6.31 11.57
CA THR A 275 -0.63 7.52 12.42
C THR A 275 0.79 7.85 12.91
N TRP A 276 1.04 9.14 13.11
CA TRP A 276 2.28 9.66 13.67
C TRP A 276 1.92 10.42 14.94
N ASP A 277 1.71 9.69 16.03
CA ASP A 277 1.43 10.33 17.32
C ASP A 277 2.66 10.32 18.23
N ASN A 278 2.94 11.53 18.72
CA ASN A 278 3.83 11.94 19.82
C ASN A 278 5.30 12.25 19.50
N VAL A 279 5.54 13.46 18.95
CA VAL A 279 6.53 14.39 19.52
C VAL A 279 5.96 15.82 19.35
N PHE A 280 5.99 16.59 20.44
CA PHE A 280 5.47 17.95 20.64
C PHE A 280 5.62 18.93 19.47
#